data_AF-A0A8T7AD83-F1
#
_entry.id   AF-A0A8T7AD83-F1
#
_cell.length_a   1.000
_cell.length_b   1.000
_cell.length_c   1.000
_cell.angle_alpha   90.00
_cell.angle_beta   90.00
_cell.angle_gamma   90.00
#
_symmetry.space_group_name_H-M   'P 1'
#
loop_
_entity.id
_entity.type
_entity.pdbx_description
1 polymer ?
#
loop_
_entity_poly.entity_id
_entity_poly.type
_entity_poly.pdbx_seq_one_letter_code
_entity_poly.pdbx_strand_id
1 'polypeptide(L)'
;MSEPEPAQPSGLRELAALLEQRLAVIGDTALRDSDPEAQLRQLQEVSESLLELHGKLKSAGQVPPRLDHFLTQCSYGKALDFVNDKLRP
;
A
#
# COMPACT_ATOMS: atom_id res chain seq x y z
N MET A 1 -28.36 8.41 18.82
CA MET A 1 -27.74 7.06 18.90
C MET A 1 -26.54 7.14 17.99
N SER A 2 -25.33 7.19 18.56
CA SER A 2 -24.11 7.15 17.75
C SER A 2 -23.88 5.69 17.41
N GLU A 3 -24.05 5.33 16.14
CA GLU A 3 -23.49 4.09 15.62
C GLU A 3 -21.97 4.12 15.82
N PRO A 4 -21.34 3.04 16.28
CA PRO A 4 -19.88 2.97 16.30
C PRO A 4 -19.43 2.97 14.83
N GLU A 5 -18.62 3.97 14.44
CA GLU A 5 -17.88 3.90 13.18
C GLU A 5 -17.19 2.53 13.11
N PRO A 6 -17.28 1.80 11.98
CA PRO A 6 -16.58 0.54 11.84
C PRO A 6 -15.11 0.81 12.12
N ALA A 7 -14.46 -0.05 12.89
CA ALA A 7 -13.07 0.10 13.31
C ALA A 7 -12.18 0.41 12.10
N GLN A 8 -11.96 1.69 11.85
CA GLN A 8 -11.18 2.17 10.72
C GLN A 8 -9.79 1.55 10.86
N PRO A 9 -9.30 0.75 9.90
CA PRO A 9 -7.90 0.40 9.93
C PRO A 9 -7.14 1.73 9.91
N SER A 10 -6.30 1.97 10.92
CA SER A 10 -5.37 3.12 10.91
C SER A 10 -4.76 3.20 9.51
N GLY A 11 -4.71 4.37 8.86
CA GLY A 11 -4.35 4.45 7.43
C GLY A 11 -3.00 3.80 7.06
N LEU A 12 -2.11 3.58 8.04
CA LEU A 12 -0.92 2.73 7.91
C LEU A 12 -1.24 1.24 7.65
N ARG A 13 -2.26 0.66 8.29
CA ARG A 13 -2.71 -0.73 8.04
C ARG A 13 -3.28 -0.90 6.63
N GLU A 14 -4.02 0.09 6.13
CA GLU A 14 -4.47 0.09 4.74
C GLU A 14 -3.29 0.20 3.76
N LEU A 15 -2.32 1.07 4.07
CA LEU A 15 -1.09 1.20 3.30
C LEU A 15 -0.29 -0.12 3.27
N ALA A 16 -0.21 -0.84 4.40
CA ALA A 16 0.43 -2.15 4.47
C ALA A 16 -0.23 -3.15 3.50
N ALA A 17 -1.56 -3.25 3.54
CA ALA A 17 -2.31 -4.17 2.69
C ALA A 17 -2.10 -3.89 1.20
N LEU A 18 -2.10 -2.62 0.78
CA LEU A 18 -1.83 -2.25 -0.62
C LEU A 18 -0.39 -2.55 -1.04
N LEU A 19 0.59 -2.35 -0.14
CA LEU A 19 1.99 -2.69 -0.41
C LEU A 19 2.18 -4.21 -0.54
N GLU A 20 1.53 -5.01 0.31
CA GLU A 20 1.52 -6.48 0.22
C GLU A 20 0.89 -6.95 -1.09
N GLN A 21 -0.28 -6.40 -1.46
CA GLN A 21 -0.93 -6.71 -2.72
C GLN A 21 -0.04 -6.38 -3.92
N ARG A 22 0.58 -5.19 -3.94
CA ARG A 22 1.50 -4.79 -5.01
C ARG A 22 2.66 -5.76 -5.17
N LEU A 23 3.28 -6.16 -4.06
CA LEU A 23 4.40 -7.11 -4.06
C LEU A 23 3.96 -8.51 -4.50
N ALA A 24 2.76 -8.95 -4.09
CA ALA A 24 2.19 -10.23 -4.52
C ALA A 24 1.95 -10.27 -6.03
N VAL A 25 1.34 -9.23 -6.61
CA VAL A 25 1.07 -9.17 -8.07
C VAL A 25 2.37 -9.15 -8.88
N ILE A 26 3.40 -8.40 -8.45
CA ILE A 26 4.72 -8.40 -9.11
C ILE A 26 5.39 -9.79 -9.01
N GLY A 27 5.22 -10.47 -7.87
CA GLY A 27 5.78 -11.79 -7.62
C GLY A 27 5.05 -12.93 -8.33
N ASP A 28 3.82 -12.70 -8.83
CA ASP A 28 3.02 -13.72 -9.49
C ASP A 28 3.50 -13.98 -10.93
N THR A 29 4.52 -14.83 -11.03
CA THR A 29 5.08 -15.26 -12.32
C THR A 29 4.10 -16.11 -13.14
N ALA A 30 3.20 -16.86 -12.50
CA ALA A 30 2.21 -17.66 -13.20
C ALA A 30 1.17 -16.78 -13.91
N LEU A 31 0.69 -15.74 -13.23
CA LEU A 31 -0.19 -14.74 -13.83
C LEU A 31 0.52 -13.98 -14.96
N ARG A 32 1.77 -13.55 -14.75
CA ARG A 32 2.56 -12.89 -15.80
C ARG A 32 2.65 -13.72 -17.08
N ASP A 33 2.90 -15.02 -16.93
CA ASP A 33 3.16 -15.90 -18.07
C ASP A 33 1.85 -16.34 -18.75
N SER A 34 0.74 -16.42 -18.01
CA SER A 34 -0.57 -16.87 -18.53
C SER A 34 -1.47 -15.72 -19.01
N ASP A 35 -1.48 -14.59 -18.32
CA ASP A 35 -2.30 -13.40 -18.62
C ASP A 35 -1.58 -12.10 -18.21
N PRO A 36 -0.58 -11.65 -19.00
CA PRO A 36 0.21 -10.45 -18.72
C PRO A 36 -0.64 -9.18 -18.70
N GLU A 37 -1.75 -9.14 -19.45
CA GLU A 37 -2.67 -8.00 -19.44
C GLU A 37 -3.43 -7.89 -18.13
N ALA A 38 -3.90 -9.02 -17.57
CA ALA A 38 -4.50 -9.04 -16.24
C ALA A 38 -3.48 -8.63 -15.16
N GLN A 39 -2.23 -9.10 -15.25
CA GLN A 39 -1.19 -8.65 -14.33
C GLN A 39 -1.02 -7.14 -14.42
N LEU A 40 -0.91 -6.58 -15.63
CA LEU A 40 -0.73 -5.14 -15.82
C LEU A 40 -1.91 -4.32 -15.25
N ARG A 41 -3.16 -4.77 -15.46
CA ARG A 41 -4.35 -4.14 -14.87
C ARG A 41 -4.30 -4.12 -13.35
N GLN A 42 -4.03 -5.27 -12.72
CA GLN A 42 -3.91 -5.35 -11.26
C GLN A 42 -2.77 -4.47 -10.73
N LEU A 43 -1.64 -4.44 -11.45
CA LEU A 43 -0.52 -3.57 -11.14
C LEU A 43 -0.94 -2.09 -11.23
N GLN A 44 -1.72 -1.68 -12.21
CA GLN A 44 -2.21 -0.32 -12.33
C GLN A 44 -3.14 0.05 -11.17
N GLU A 45 -4.18 -0.76 -10.92
CA GLU A 45 -5.20 -0.52 -9.89
C GLU A 45 -4.58 -0.34 -8.49
N VAL A 46 -3.64 -1.22 -8.11
CA VAL A 46 -2.97 -1.11 -6.81
C VAL A 46 -2.03 0.11 -6.75
N SER A 47 -1.42 0.50 -7.87
CA SER A 47 -0.55 1.69 -7.93
C SER A 47 -1.34 2.98 -7.77
N GLU A 48 -2.50 3.08 -8.42
CA GLU A 48 -3.41 4.22 -8.29
C GLU A 48 -3.93 4.34 -6.86
N SER A 49 -4.33 3.21 -6.25
CA SER A 49 -4.75 3.14 -4.85
C SER A 49 -3.63 3.57 -3.87
N LEU A 50 -2.39 3.11 -4.12
CA LEU A 50 -1.22 3.51 -3.32
C LEU A 50 -0.95 5.02 -3.41
N LEU A 51 -1.03 5.60 -4.61
CA LEU A 51 -0.81 7.03 -4.81
C LEU A 51 -1.87 7.87 -4.12
N GLU A 52 -3.15 7.48 -4.24
CA GLU A 52 -4.26 8.17 -3.58
C GLU A 52 -4.10 8.12 -2.05
N LEU A 53 -3.86 6.94 -1.49
CA LEU A 53 -3.71 6.78 -0.04
C LEU A 53 -2.46 7.50 0.47
N HIS A 54 -1.33 7.42 -0.24
CA HIS A 54 -0.11 8.16 0.11
C HIS A 54 -0.39 9.67 0.18
N GLY A 55 -1.09 10.23 -0.80
CA GLY A 55 -1.49 11.63 -0.81
C GLY A 55 -2.39 12.02 0.37
N LYS A 56 -3.37 11.17 0.71
CA LYS A 56 -4.26 11.34 1.87
C LYS A 56 -3.47 11.34 3.18
N LEU A 57 -2.62 10.33 3.40
CA LEU A 57 -1.82 10.20 4.62
C LEU A 57 -0.79 11.33 4.76
N LYS A 58 -0.20 11.77 3.65
CA LYS A 58 0.77 12.87 3.63
C LYS A 58 0.12 14.18 4.04
N SER A 59 -1.06 14.48 3.49
CA SER A 59 -1.85 15.66 3.86
C SER A 59 -2.30 15.63 5.32
N ALA A 60 -2.55 14.45 5.87
CA ALA A 60 -2.88 14.25 7.28
C ALA A 60 -1.66 14.27 8.23
N GLY A 61 -0.44 14.45 7.72
CA GLY A 61 0.78 14.42 8.54
C GLY A 61 1.16 13.03 9.08
N GLN A 62 0.59 11.96 8.52
CA GLN A 62 0.79 10.58 8.96
C GLN A 62 1.95 9.87 8.24
N VAL A 63 2.56 10.53 7.24
CA VAL A 63 3.69 9.99 6.48
C VAL A 63 4.99 10.65 6.97
N PRO A 64 5.80 9.96 7.79
CA PRO A 64 7.11 10.48 8.17
C PRO A 64 8.05 10.54 6.96
N PRO A 65 9.07 11.44 6.95
CA PRO A 65 9.95 11.65 5.79
C PRO A 65 10.61 10.38 5.25
N ARG A 66 10.94 9.43 6.13
CA ARG A 66 11.54 8.14 5.74
C ARG A 66 10.57 7.26 4.95
N LEU A 67 9.28 7.24 5.35
CA LEU A 67 8.25 6.51 4.63
C LEU A 67 7.94 7.18 3.29
N ASP A 68 7.83 8.51 3.27
CA ASP A 68 7.65 9.29 2.04
C ASP A 68 8.74 8.96 1.01
N HIS A 69 10.00 8.94 1.45
CA HIS A 69 11.13 8.58 0.60
C HIS A 69 11.01 7.18 -0.02
N PHE A 70 10.65 6.16 0.76
CA PHE A 70 10.46 4.82 0.23
C PHE A 70 9.31 4.74 -0.78
N LEU A 71 8.20 5.41 -0.50
CA LEU A 71 7.03 5.45 -1.40
C LEU A 71 7.37 6.20 -2.71
N THR A 72 8.05 7.34 -2.65
CA THR A 72 8.48 8.11 -3.83
C THR A 72 9.51 7.35 -4.69
N GLN A 73 10.38 6.53 -4.08
CA GLN A 73 11.32 5.68 -4.82
C GLN A 73 10.74 4.32 -5.23
N CYS A 74 9.43 4.10 -5.08
CA CYS A 74 8.76 2.82 -5.34
C CYS A 74 9.44 1.63 -4.63
N SER A 75 10.09 1.87 -3.49
CA SER A 75 10.77 0.85 -2.68
C SER A 75 9.76 0.14 -1.78
N TYR A 76 8.77 -0.52 -2.38
CA TYR A 76 7.59 -1.03 -1.69
C TYR A 76 7.91 -2.06 -0.59
N GLY A 77 8.93 -2.89 -0.77
CA GLY A 77 9.39 -3.80 0.30
C GLY A 77 9.85 -3.06 1.55
N LYS A 78 10.72 -2.04 1.39
CA LYS A 78 11.19 -1.20 2.50
C LYS A 78 10.07 -0.37 3.12
N ALA A 79 9.12 0.10 2.31
CA ALA A 79 7.93 0.79 2.79
C ALA A 79 7.08 -0.15 3.65
N LEU A 80 6.86 -1.38 3.21
CA LEU A 80 6.08 -2.38 3.95
C LEU A 80 6.76 -2.74 5.27
N ASP A 81 8.06 -3.01 5.26
CA ASP A 81 8.83 -3.27 6.48
C ASP A 81 8.72 -2.13 7.49
N PHE A 82 8.83 -0.88 7.01
CA PHE A 82 8.69 0.31 7.86
C PHE A 82 7.28 0.41 8.45
N VAL A 83 6.24 0.22 7.64
CA VAL A 83 4.85 0.31 8.09
C VAL A 83 4.54 -0.80 9.09
N ASN A 84 4.97 -2.03 8.83
CA ASN A 84 4.80 -3.15 9.75
C ASN A 84 5.51 -2.92 11.08
N ASP A 85 6.72 -2.33 11.09
CA ASP A 85 7.40 -1.91 12.32
C ASP A 85 6.56 -0.91 13.14
N LYS A 86 5.89 0.04 12.47
CA LYS A 86 5.00 1.02 13.12
C LYS A 86 3.70 0.44 13.63
N LEU A 87 3.26 -0.70 13.09
CA LEU A 87 2.04 -1.39 13.50
C LEU A 87 2.27 -2.42 14.61
N ARG A 88 3.54 -2.68 14.99
CA ARG A 88 3.86 -3.56 16.11
C ARG A 88 3.36 -2.95 17.44
N PRO A 89 2.79 -3.78 18.34
CA PRO A 89 2.28 -3.34 19.63
C PRO A 89 3.39 -2.88 20.59
#